data_AF-A0A2D6TPS5-F1
#
_entry.id   AF-A0A2D6TPS5-F1
#
_cell.length_a   1.000
_cell.length_b   1.000
_cell.length_c   1.000
_cell.angle_alpha   90.00
_cell.angle_beta   90.00
_cell.angle_gamma   90.00
#
_symmetry.space_group_name_H-M   'P 1'
#
loop_
_entity.id
_entity.type
_entity.pdbx_description
1 polymer ?
#
loop_
_entity_poly.entity_id
_entity_poly.type
_entity_poly.pdbx_seq_one_letter_code
_entity_poly.pdbx_strand_id
1 'polypeptide(L)' 'PYSPELNPIEQVWQWLRQNVLANRCFSGYDDIVEQCSIAWNTFIEKKARVIELCTRPWAILTS' A
#
# COMPACT_ATOMS: atom_id res chain seq x y z
N PRO A 1 6.47 19.23 -10.14
CA PRO A 1 6.13 18.06 -11.00
C PRO A 1 5.66 16.91 -10.12
N TYR A 2 4.47 16.35 -10.38
CA TYR A 2 3.90 15.25 -9.60
C TYR A 2 4.40 13.92 -10.18
N SER A 3 5.17 13.16 -9.40
CA SER A 3 5.78 11.88 -9.78
C SER A 3 5.39 10.80 -8.76
N PRO A 4 4.16 10.26 -8.85
CA PRO A 4 3.61 9.31 -7.90
C PRO A 4 4.43 8.01 -7.82
N GLU A 5 5.09 7.63 -8.92
CA GLU A 5 6.03 6.51 -9.00
C GLU A 5 7.29 6.67 -8.14
N LEU A 6 7.65 7.90 -7.77
CA LEU A 6 8.75 8.22 -6.86
C LEU A 6 8.30 8.32 -5.39
N ASN A 7 6.99 8.34 -5.15
CA ASN A 7 6.42 8.43 -3.81
C ASN A 7 6.03 7.04 -3.29
N PRO A 8 6.85 6.38 -2.45
CA PRO A 8 6.62 5.01 -2.02
C PRO A 8 5.27 4.81 -1.31
N ILE A 9 4.74 5.84 -0.66
CA ILE A 9 3.45 5.74 0.03
C ILE A 9 2.27 5.52 -0.93
N GLU A 10 2.33 6.06 -2.15
CA GLU A 10 1.25 5.91 -3.14
C GLU A 10 1.14 4.47 -3.61
N GLN A 11 2.26 3.76 -3.67
CA GLN A 11 2.27 2.34 -3.97
C GLN A 11 1.62 1.51 -2.86
N VAL A 12 1.94 1.83 -1.61
CA VAL A 12 1.33 1.17 -0.45
C VAL A 12 -0.18 1.34 -0.49
N TRP A 13 -0.65 2.57 -0.74
CA TRP A 13 -2.07 2.84 -0.89
C TRP A 13 -2.71 2.10 -2.07
N GLN A 14 -2.04 2.06 -3.21
CA GLN A 14 -2.52 1.32 -4.38
C GLN A 14 -2.68 -0.17 -4.04
N TRP A 15 -1.69 -0.78 -3.37
CA TRP A 15 -1.74 -2.18 -2.98
C TRP A 15 -2.87 -2.47 -2.00
N LEU A 16 -3.01 -1.66 -0.93
CA LEU A 16 -4.08 -1.81 0.06
C LEU A 16 -5.47 -1.72 -0.60
N ARG A 17 -5.62 -0.76 -1.51
CA ARG A 17 -6.88 -0.53 -2.21
C ARG A 17 -7.24 -1.67 -3.18
N GLN A 18 -6.25 -2.28 -3.83
CA GLN A 18 -6.46 -3.41 -4.74
C GLN A 18 -6.66 -4.76 -4.03
N ASN A 19 -5.97 -4.98 -2.90
CA ASN A 19 -5.90 -6.31 -2.28
C ASN A 19 -6.85 -6.49 -1.10
N VAL A 20 -7.17 -5.42 -0.37
CA VAL A 20 -7.91 -5.52 0.90
C VAL A 20 -9.21 -4.72 0.88
N LEU A 21 -9.19 -3.53 0.26
CA LEU A 21 -10.36 -2.62 0.27
C LEU A 21 -11.17 -2.68 -1.04
N ALA A 22 -10.76 -3.48 -2.02
CA ALA A 22 -11.47 -3.60 -3.29
C ALA A 22 -12.82 -4.32 -3.11
N ASN A 23 -13.86 -3.84 -3.82
CA ASN A 23 -15.18 -4.47 -3.94
C ASN A 23 -15.89 -4.77 -2.60
N ARG A 24 -15.58 -4.02 -1.54
CA ARG A 24 -16.27 -4.10 -0.25
C ARG A 24 -17.34 -3.02 -0.13
N CYS A 25 -18.48 -3.40 0.45
CA CYS A 25 -19.50 -2.47 0.90
C CYS A 25 -19.24 -2.16 2.37
N PHE A 26 -19.10 -0.89 2.72
CA PHE A 26 -18.86 -0.46 4.10
C PHE A 26 -20.18 -0.04 4.74
N SER A 27 -20.37 -0.44 5.99
CA SER A 27 -21.58 -0.12 6.76
C SER A 27 -21.60 1.33 7.27
N GLY A 28 -20.45 1.98 7.35
CA GLY A 28 -20.30 3.36 7.82
C GLY A 28 -18.83 3.76 7.97
N TYR A 29 -18.60 4.93 8.57
CA TYR A 29 -17.24 5.47 8.76
C TYR A 29 -16.36 4.55 9.64
N ASP A 30 -16.89 4.09 10.77
CA ASP A 30 -16.12 3.26 11.70
C ASP A 30 -15.64 1.95 11.06
N ASP A 31 -16.49 1.33 10.24
CA ASP A 31 -16.16 0.13 9.48
C ASP A 31 -15.07 0.41 8.43
N ILE A 32 -15.07 1.58 7.77
CA ILE A 32 -13.96 1.98 6.88
C ILE A 32 -12.65 2.07 7.66
N VAL A 33 -12.66 2.74 8.82
CA VAL A 33 -11.46 2.92 9.66
C VAL A 33 -10.94 1.58 10.17
N GLU A 34 -11.83 0.70 10.62
CA GLU A 34 -11.49 -0.64 11.09
C GLU A 34 -10.86 -1.47 9.96
N GLN A 35 -11.51 -1.54 8.78
CA GLN A 35 -10.96 -2.30 7.65
C GLN A 35 -9.62 -1.73 7.15
N CYS A 36 -9.45 -0.40 7.16
CA CYS A 36 -8.17 0.23 6.83
C CYS A 36 -7.08 -0.15 7.86
N SER A 37 -7.42 -0.17 9.14
CA SER A 37 -6.49 -0.54 10.23
C SER A 37 -6.06 -2.01 10.12
N ILE A 38 -7.01 -2.91 9.87
CA ILE A 38 -6.73 -4.34 9.64
C ILE A 38 -5.82 -4.52 8.41
N ALA A 39 -6.14 -3.84 7.30
CA ALA A 39 -5.36 -3.89 6.07
C ALA A 39 -3.91 -3.44 6.29
N TRP A 40 -3.74 -2.33 6.99
CA TRP A 40 -2.43 -1.77 7.33
C TRP A 40 -1.62 -2.72 8.21
N ASN A 41 -2.22 -3.22 9.30
CA ASN A 41 -1.55 -4.14 10.23
C ASN A 41 -1.14 -5.44 9.52
N THR A 42 -2.01 -6.01 8.69
CA THR A 42 -1.70 -7.20 7.88
C THR A 42 -0.57 -6.94 6.87
N PHE A 43 -0.50 -5.72 6.31
CA PHE A 43 0.52 -5.34 5.36
C PHE A 43 1.90 -5.21 6.02
N ILE A 44 1.99 -4.53 7.16
CA ILE A 44 3.27 -4.30 7.86
C ILE A 44 3.87 -5.57 8.47
N GLU A 45 3.04 -6.58 8.76
CA GLU A 45 3.52 -7.92 9.16
C GLU A 45 4.38 -8.56 8.05
N LYS A 46 4.12 -8.23 6.79
CA LYS A 46 4.84 -8.76 5.61
C LYS A 46 5.97 -7.82 5.18
N LYS A 47 6.95 -7.59 6.07
CA LYS A 47 8.08 -6.66 5.84
C LYS A 47 8.77 -6.83 4.48
N ALA A 48 9.00 -8.07 4.03
CA ALA A 48 9.62 -8.34 2.73
C ALA A 48 8.81 -7.75 1.55
N ARG A 49 7.48 -7.84 1.62
CA ARG A 49 6.58 -7.26 0.61
C ARG A 49 6.61 -5.75 0.62
N VAL A 50 6.72 -5.12 1.79
CA VAL A 50 6.84 -3.65 1.90
C VAL A 50 8.11 -3.17 1.20
N ILE A 51 9.24 -3.86 1.42
CA ILE A 51 10.52 -3.54 0.80
C ILE A 51 10.42 -3.71 -0.73
N GLU A 52 9.87 -4.83 -1.20
CA GLU A 52 9.69 -5.10 -2.63
C GLU A 52 8.82 -4.03 -3.30
N LEU A 53 7.70 -3.66 -2.68
CA LEU A 53 6.79 -2.63 -3.20
C LEU A 53 7.51 -1.29 -3.39
N CYS A 54 8.31 -0.89 -2.40
CA CYS A 54 9.02 0.38 -2.41
C CYS A 54 10.33 0.35 -3.24
N THR A 55 10.71 -0.81 -3.80
CA THR A 55 11.92 -0.94 -4.61
C THR A 55 11.61 -0.75 -6.10
N ARG A 56 12.57 -0.17 -6.83
CA ARG A 56 12.50 -0.01 -8.28
C ARG A 56 13.81 -0.47 -8.91
N PRO A 57 13.79 -1.54 -9.74
CA PRO A 57 15.02 -2.04 -10.38
C PRO A 57 15.76 -0.97 -11.17
N TRP A 58 15.05 -0.07 -11.84
CA TRP A 58 15.62 1.02 -12.63
C TRP A 58 16.17 2.19 -11.79
N ALA A 59 15.82 2.27 -10.51
CA ALA A 59 16.34 3.29 -9.58
C ALA A 59 17.56 2.80 -8.79
N ILE A 60 17.95 1.54 -8.95
CA ILE A 60 19.16 0.99 -8.34
C ILE A 60 20.35 1.48 -9.16
N LEU A 61 21.19 2.32 -8.55
CA LEU A 61 22.46 2.74 -9.14
C LEU A 61 23.44 1.57 -9.05
N THR A 62 23.62 0.82 -10.14
CA THR A 62 24.74 -0.11 -10.29
C THR A 62 25.97 0.69 -10.70
N SER A 63 26.98 0.74 -9.82
CA SER A 63 28.31 1.28 -10.15
C SER A 63 29.16 0.26 -10.90
#